data_AF-A0A2H0WEE8-F1
#
_entry.id   AF-A0A2H0WEE8-F1
#
_cell.length_a   1.000
_cell.length_b   1.000
_cell.length_c   1.000
_cell.angle_alpha   90.00
_cell.angle_beta   90.00
_cell.angle_gamma   90.00
#
_symmetry.space_group_name_H-M   'P 1'
#
loop_
_entity.id
_entity.type
_entity.pdbx_description
1 polymer ?
#
loop_
_entity_poly.entity_id
_entity_poly.type
_entity_poly.pdbx_seq_one_letter_code
_entity_poly.pdbx_strand_id
1 'polypeptide(L)'
;MLLSYSVAYTIGGFMDISNDELESLLQKKVATERQITIEIIQLLEQVSKRRIYLERGYGSLIEYCIKKLGYSESAAYRRVAAMKLARELPQIKEEISLGRINLANVAKAQTYFQQEERQGDKISTAEKRKVLESLVGKSVRQAEVIFADLNPESSRPEKVRILNSEQTQVTVTLDAKLIQQLQEIRELISHRHPSLGYAELIAVMAEMSLTKLKYSRCAQLSTKTRSATGAGGAKQKPVGKRFVPAALRRQVWQKAHGRCCYVDLKSGRVCGSRFQLQIEHRIPFAKGGRNNIENLELLCSAHNHLRAVQVFGEQKMVMSISGAQ
;
A
#
# COMPACT_ATOMS: atom_id res chain seq x y z
N MET A 1 31.23 -30.93 -18.89
CA MET A 1 30.84 -32.16 -18.16
C MET A 1 29.42 -32.00 -17.67
N LEU A 2 28.45 -32.46 -18.46
CA LEU A 2 27.08 -32.66 -18.00
C LEU A 2 27.07 -34.00 -17.27
N LEU A 3 26.90 -33.99 -15.96
CA LEU A 3 26.63 -35.22 -15.21
C LEU A 3 25.24 -35.70 -15.63
N SER A 4 25.20 -36.64 -16.56
CA SER A 4 24.01 -37.39 -16.95
C SER A 4 23.59 -38.28 -15.78
N TYR A 5 22.80 -37.73 -14.86
CA TYR A 5 22.11 -38.54 -13.87
C TYR A 5 20.97 -39.30 -14.57
N SER A 6 21.26 -40.52 -15.01
CA SER A 6 20.24 -41.50 -15.38
C SER A 6 19.53 -41.93 -14.10
N VAL A 7 18.45 -41.25 -13.75
CA VAL A 7 17.54 -41.71 -12.70
C VAL A 7 16.60 -42.71 -13.34
N ALA A 8 16.98 -43.98 -13.29
CA ALA A 8 16.05 -45.07 -13.57
C ALA A 8 14.92 -45.00 -12.53
N TYR A 9 13.75 -44.51 -12.95
CA TYR A 9 12.53 -44.55 -12.15
C TYR A 9 12.06 -46.02 -12.08
N THR A 10 12.55 -46.78 -11.11
CA THR A 10 12.05 -48.13 -10.84
C THR A 10 10.74 -48.03 -10.07
N ILE A 11 9.63 -48.04 -10.81
CA ILE A 11 8.26 -48.06 -10.27
C ILE A 11 8.01 -49.31 -9.37
N GLY A 12 8.87 -50.34 -9.43
CA GLY A 12 8.81 -51.54 -8.60
C GLY A 12 9.74 -51.58 -7.36
N GLY A 13 10.54 -50.54 -7.07
CA GLY A 13 11.59 -50.61 -6.04
C GLY A 13 11.13 -50.61 -4.58
N PHE A 14 9.84 -50.44 -4.31
CA PHE A 14 9.28 -50.30 -2.95
C PHE A 14 8.15 -51.29 -2.63
N MET A 15 7.86 -52.25 -3.53
CA MET A 15 6.74 -53.20 -3.34
C MET A 15 7.05 -54.30 -2.31
N ASP A 16 8.33 -54.58 -2.07
CA ASP A 16 8.77 -55.71 -1.23
C ASP A 16 9.29 -55.31 0.17
N ILE A 17 9.15 -54.04 0.56
CA ILE A 17 9.60 -53.55 1.89
C ILE A 17 8.42 -53.40 2.84
N SER A 18 8.66 -53.65 4.14
CA SER A 18 7.64 -53.46 5.17
C SER A 18 7.31 -51.97 5.37
N ASN A 19 6.14 -51.68 5.97
CA ASN A 19 5.73 -50.29 6.26
C ASN A 19 6.75 -49.56 7.15
N ASP A 20 7.32 -50.24 8.15
CA ASP A 20 8.31 -49.66 9.07
C ASP A 20 9.64 -49.37 8.35
N GLU A 21 10.08 -50.26 7.45
CA GLU A 21 11.26 -50.06 6.62
C GLU A 21 11.06 -48.92 5.62
N LEU A 22 9.88 -48.84 5.00
CA LEU A 22 9.49 -47.75 4.09
C LEU A 22 9.51 -46.41 4.82
N GLU A 23 8.93 -46.34 6.02
CA GLU A 23 8.94 -45.12 6.82
C GLU A 23 10.37 -44.73 7.24
N SER A 24 11.18 -45.68 7.71
CA SER A 24 12.58 -45.43 8.07
C SER A 24 13.40 -44.94 6.87
N LEU A 25 13.19 -45.54 5.70
CA LEU A 25 13.85 -45.13 4.46
C LEU A 25 13.43 -43.72 4.06
N LEU A 26 12.14 -43.41 4.12
CA LEU A 26 11.61 -42.07 3.82
C LEU A 26 12.20 -41.02 4.77
N GLN A 27 12.22 -41.29 6.07
CA GLN A 27 12.80 -40.39 7.08
C GLN A 27 14.29 -40.12 6.80
N LYS A 28 15.07 -41.15 6.43
CA LYS A 28 16.47 -41.01 6.03
C LYS A 28 16.62 -40.13 4.79
N LYS A 29 15.79 -40.35 3.75
CA LYS A 29 15.83 -39.53 2.52
C LYS A 29 15.46 -38.06 2.79
N VAL A 30 14.48 -37.80 3.65
CA VAL A 30 14.10 -36.44 4.08
C VAL A 30 15.22 -35.78 4.90
N ALA A 31 15.96 -36.54 5.71
CA ALA A 31 17.15 -36.01 6.39
C ALA A 31 18.26 -35.65 5.40
N THR A 32 18.53 -36.51 4.41
CA THR A 32 19.47 -36.21 3.32
C THR A 32 19.03 -34.98 2.52
N GLU A 33 17.75 -34.83 2.21
CA GLU A 33 17.21 -33.66 1.50
C GLU A 33 17.48 -32.35 2.27
N ARG A 34 17.25 -32.35 3.59
CA ARG A 34 17.54 -31.19 4.46
C ARG A 34 19.02 -30.86 4.46
N GLN A 35 19.89 -31.87 4.55
CA GLN A 35 21.33 -31.70 4.51
C GLN A 35 21.81 -31.11 3.18
N ILE A 36 21.37 -31.67 2.05
CA ILE A 36 21.65 -31.13 0.71
C ILE A 36 21.17 -29.68 0.59
N THR A 37 20.01 -29.37 1.18
CA THR A 37 19.49 -28.00 1.12
C THR A 37 20.38 -27.01 1.88
N ILE A 38 20.98 -27.40 3.00
CA ILE A 38 21.98 -26.59 3.70
C ILE A 38 23.23 -26.38 2.86
N GLU A 39 23.73 -27.43 2.21
CA GLU A 39 24.88 -27.34 1.29
C GLU A 39 24.58 -26.38 0.13
N ILE A 40 23.39 -26.46 -0.46
CA ILE A 40 22.93 -25.52 -1.49
C ILE A 40 22.93 -24.08 -0.95
N ILE A 41 22.42 -23.85 0.26
CA ILE A 41 22.43 -22.53 0.89
C ILE A 41 23.85 -21.98 1.07
N GLN A 42 24.79 -22.83 1.50
CA GLN A 42 26.20 -22.46 1.64
C GLN A 42 26.85 -22.15 0.27
N LEU A 43 26.55 -22.92 -0.78
CA LEU A 43 27.01 -22.65 -2.14
C LEU A 43 26.42 -21.34 -2.69
N LEU A 44 25.13 -21.07 -2.44
CA LEU A 44 24.50 -19.81 -2.80
C LEU A 44 25.17 -18.63 -2.07
N GLU A 45 25.61 -18.82 -0.83
CA GLU A 45 26.38 -17.81 -0.10
C GLU A 45 27.70 -17.48 -0.81
N GLN A 46 28.42 -18.48 -1.32
CA GLN A 46 29.66 -18.28 -2.10
C GLN A 46 29.39 -17.59 -3.44
N VAL A 47 28.34 -18.02 -4.15
CA VAL A 47 27.87 -17.38 -5.40
C VAL A 47 27.53 -15.91 -5.15
N SER A 48 26.88 -15.61 -4.02
CA SER A 48 26.53 -14.25 -3.63
C SER A 48 27.77 -13.42 -3.28
N LYS A 49 28.68 -13.94 -2.45
CA LYS A 49 29.93 -13.27 -2.04
C LYS A 49 30.81 -12.91 -3.23
N ARG A 50 30.96 -13.83 -4.17
CA ARG A 50 31.78 -13.67 -5.39
C ARG A 50 31.03 -12.97 -6.52
N ARG A 51 29.75 -12.64 -6.35
CA ARG A 51 28.90 -12.01 -7.38
C ARG A 51 28.86 -12.76 -8.72
N ILE A 52 29.02 -14.10 -8.69
CA ILE A 52 29.04 -14.94 -9.90
C ILE A 52 27.75 -14.76 -10.71
N TYR A 53 26.61 -14.57 -10.04
CA TYR A 53 25.34 -14.32 -10.73
C TYR A 53 25.35 -13.06 -11.62
N LEU A 54 26.08 -11.99 -11.22
CA LEU A 54 26.25 -10.78 -12.03
C LEU A 54 27.18 -11.05 -13.22
N GLU A 55 28.30 -11.77 -13.01
CA GLU A 55 29.21 -12.17 -14.10
C GLU A 55 28.52 -13.02 -15.16
N ARG A 56 27.48 -13.77 -14.77
CA ARG A 56 26.66 -14.59 -15.67
C ARG A 56 25.45 -13.83 -16.25
N GLY A 57 25.34 -12.53 -16.00
CA GLY A 57 24.34 -11.65 -16.61
C GLY A 57 22.95 -11.65 -15.95
N TYR A 58 22.83 -12.12 -14.71
CA TYR A 58 21.55 -12.09 -13.97
C TYR A 58 21.51 -10.88 -13.04
N GLY A 59 20.41 -10.10 -13.07
CA GLY A 59 20.25 -8.87 -12.30
C GLY A 59 20.11 -9.09 -10.78
N SER A 60 19.83 -10.32 -10.35
CA SER A 60 19.78 -10.68 -8.93
C SER A 60 20.08 -12.15 -8.67
N LEU A 61 20.42 -12.49 -7.43
CA LEU A 61 20.61 -13.89 -7.01
C LEU A 61 19.31 -14.70 -7.13
N ILE A 62 18.15 -14.08 -6.91
CA ILE A 62 16.84 -14.74 -7.09
C ILE A 62 16.62 -15.08 -8.56
N GLU A 63 16.90 -14.13 -9.46
CA GLU A 63 16.80 -14.36 -10.90
C GLU A 63 17.75 -15.47 -11.36
N TYR A 64 18.97 -15.51 -10.83
CA TYR A 64 19.91 -16.62 -11.07
C TYR A 64 19.34 -17.97 -10.61
N CYS A 65 18.80 -18.05 -9.40
CA CYS A 65 18.17 -19.28 -8.89
C CYS A 65 16.99 -19.74 -9.77
N ILE A 66 16.19 -18.82 -10.30
CA ILE A 66 15.05 -19.15 -11.16
C ILE A 66 15.53 -19.58 -12.55
N LYS A 67 16.26 -18.70 -13.24
CA LYS A 67 16.61 -18.89 -14.65
C LYS A 67 17.74 -19.90 -14.87
N LYS A 68 18.72 -20.00 -13.96
CA LYS A 68 19.88 -20.90 -14.11
C LYS A 68 19.72 -22.22 -13.37
N LEU A 69 19.18 -22.20 -12.16
CA LEU A 69 19.05 -23.39 -11.32
C LEU A 69 17.66 -24.05 -11.41
N GLY A 70 16.71 -23.44 -12.13
CA GLY A 70 15.39 -24.03 -12.39
C GLY A 70 14.44 -24.02 -11.19
N TYR A 71 14.72 -23.22 -10.16
CA TYR A 71 13.79 -23.10 -9.04
C TYR A 71 12.53 -22.31 -9.43
N SER A 72 11.39 -22.69 -8.85
CA SER A 72 10.23 -21.81 -8.82
C SER A 72 10.56 -20.53 -8.03
N GLU A 73 9.82 -19.45 -8.29
CA GLU A 73 10.04 -18.16 -7.63
C GLU A 73 10.00 -18.29 -6.09
N SER A 74 9.02 -19.02 -5.56
CA SER A 74 8.89 -19.26 -4.12
C SER A 74 10.03 -20.12 -3.56
N ALA A 75 10.49 -21.13 -4.30
CA ALA A 75 11.61 -21.99 -3.89
C ALA A 75 12.95 -21.23 -3.89
N ALA A 76 13.16 -20.37 -4.90
CA ALA A 76 14.33 -19.50 -5.01
C ALA A 76 14.34 -18.46 -3.88
N TYR A 77 13.21 -17.80 -3.65
CA TYR A 77 13.05 -16.82 -2.58
C TYR A 77 13.38 -17.41 -1.21
N ARG A 78 12.82 -18.58 -0.86
CA ARG A 78 13.06 -19.22 0.43
C ARG A 78 14.53 -19.54 0.68
N ARG A 79 15.24 -20.05 -0.34
CA ARG A 79 16.68 -20.36 -0.24
C ARG A 79 17.52 -19.11 -0.07
N VAL A 80 17.24 -18.06 -0.86
CA VAL A 80 17.96 -16.78 -0.75
C VAL A 80 17.67 -16.10 0.59
N ALA A 81 16.43 -16.12 1.07
CA ALA A 81 16.07 -15.58 2.38
C ALA A 81 16.76 -16.35 3.52
N ALA A 82 16.73 -17.68 3.48
CA ALA A 82 17.43 -18.52 4.44
C ALA A 82 18.95 -18.33 4.40
N MET A 83 19.55 -18.19 3.23
CA MET A 83 20.98 -17.85 3.08
C MET A 83 21.30 -16.50 3.73
N LYS A 84 20.49 -15.46 3.50
CA LYS A 84 20.71 -14.14 4.13
C LYS A 84 20.66 -14.23 5.65
N LEU A 85 19.64 -14.92 6.19
CA LEU A 85 19.47 -15.08 7.62
C LEU A 85 20.57 -15.95 8.25
N ALA A 86 20.95 -17.05 7.59
CA ALA A 86 22.00 -17.95 8.04
C ALA A 86 23.41 -17.33 8.01
N ARG A 87 23.61 -16.25 7.25
CA ARG A 87 24.83 -15.45 7.30
C ARG A 87 24.90 -14.58 8.56
N GLU A 88 23.76 -14.11 9.05
CA GLU A 88 23.66 -13.31 10.29
C GLU A 88 23.57 -14.20 11.55
N LEU A 89 22.89 -15.34 11.43
CA LEU A 89 22.63 -16.31 12.50
C LEU A 89 22.99 -17.72 12.04
N PRO A 90 24.28 -18.13 12.11
CA PRO A 90 24.72 -19.43 11.63
C PRO A 90 24.01 -20.64 12.27
N GLN A 91 23.55 -20.50 13.52
CA GLN A 91 22.88 -21.58 14.28
C GLN A 91 21.61 -22.09 13.58
N ILE A 92 20.96 -21.27 12.75
CA ILE A 92 19.75 -21.68 12.03
C ILE A 92 19.99 -22.85 11.05
N LYS A 93 21.24 -23.04 10.59
CA LYS A 93 21.60 -24.14 9.69
C LYS A 93 21.39 -25.49 10.36
N GLU A 94 21.70 -25.60 11.65
CA GLU A 94 21.49 -26.80 12.46
C GLU A 94 20.00 -27.07 12.66
N GLU A 95 19.22 -26.05 13.00
CA GLU A 95 17.76 -26.16 13.16
C GLU A 95 17.04 -26.64 11.90
N ILE A 96 17.49 -26.17 10.73
CA ILE A 96 16.95 -26.60 9.42
C ILE A 96 17.39 -28.04 9.12
N SER A 97 18.66 -28.39 9.38
CA SER A 97 19.18 -29.75 9.18
C SER A 97 18.40 -30.79 10.03
N LEU A 98 18.17 -30.47 11.30
CA LEU A 98 17.37 -31.28 12.22
C LEU A 98 15.87 -31.27 11.88
N GLY A 99 15.41 -30.40 10.97
CA GLY A 99 14.00 -30.20 10.59
C GLY A 99 13.13 -29.62 11.69
N ARG A 100 13.75 -28.99 12.69
CA ARG A 100 13.08 -28.27 13.76
C ARG A 100 12.44 -26.98 13.25
N ILE A 101 12.99 -26.39 12.19
CA ILE A 101 12.39 -25.26 11.48
C ILE A 101 12.38 -25.49 9.97
N ASN A 102 11.27 -25.15 9.32
CA ASN A 102 11.15 -25.27 7.87
C ASN A 102 11.59 -23.98 7.14
N LEU A 103 12.01 -24.11 5.88
CA LEU A 103 12.46 -23.00 5.04
C LEU A 103 11.44 -21.88 4.84
N ALA A 104 10.13 -22.20 4.89
CA ALA A 104 9.09 -21.20 4.72
C ALA A 104 9.01 -20.26 5.94
N ASN A 105 9.09 -20.80 7.16
CA ASN A 105 9.14 -20.01 8.39
C ASN A 105 10.38 -19.14 8.45
N VAL A 106 11.55 -19.69 8.06
CA VAL A 106 12.81 -18.94 7.96
C VAL A 106 12.68 -17.75 7.00
N ALA A 107 12.08 -17.96 5.83
CA ALA A 107 11.87 -16.90 4.85
C ALA A 107 10.87 -15.83 5.33
N LYS A 108 9.81 -16.24 6.06
CA LYS A 108 8.88 -15.30 6.69
C LYS A 108 9.55 -14.48 7.79
N ALA A 109 10.35 -15.11 8.65
CA ALA A 109 11.12 -14.41 9.67
C ALA A 109 12.03 -13.34 9.05
N GLN A 110 12.75 -13.70 7.97
CA GLN A 110 13.58 -12.74 7.24
C GLN A 110 12.75 -11.57 6.66
N THR A 111 11.53 -11.83 6.19
CA THR A 111 10.62 -10.79 5.69
C THR A 111 10.17 -9.86 6.81
N TYR A 112 9.78 -10.44 7.95
CA TYR A 112 9.38 -9.72 9.14
C TYR A 112 10.51 -8.80 9.61
N PHE A 113 11.73 -9.32 9.77
CA PHE A 113 12.88 -8.50 10.16
C PHE A 113 13.13 -7.34 9.20
N GLN A 114 13.04 -7.57 7.89
CA GLN A 114 13.19 -6.50 6.90
C GLN A 114 12.07 -5.46 6.93
N GLN A 115 10.88 -5.82 7.38
CA GLN A 115 9.75 -4.88 7.52
C GLN A 115 9.95 -4.01 8.76
N GLU A 116 10.29 -4.61 9.89
CA GLU A 116 10.59 -3.88 11.13
C GLU A 116 11.78 -2.92 10.94
N GLU A 117 12.88 -3.38 10.35
CA GLU A 117 14.07 -2.56 10.08
C GLU A 117 13.80 -1.40 9.10
N ARG A 118 12.67 -1.41 8.36
CA ARG A 118 12.24 -0.28 7.52
C ARG A 118 11.38 0.72 8.26
N GLN A 119 10.65 0.26 9.28
CA GLN A 119 9.72 1.08 10.07
C GLN A 119 10.40 1.73 11.28
N GLY A 120 11.53 1.17 11.73
CA GLY A 120 12.28 1.70 12.86
C GLY A 120 13.74 1.30 12.82
N ASP A 121 14.29 1.07 14.01
CA ASP A 121 15.70 0.75 14.20
C ASP A 121 16.05 -0.69 13.82
N LYS A 122 17.35 -0.92 13.62
CA LYS A 122 17.87 -2.23 13.23
C LYS A 122 17.65 -3.25 14.37
N ILE A 123 16.91 -4.32 14.09
CA ILE A 123 16.72 -5.41 15.06
C ILE A 123 18.07 -6.07 15.37
N SER A 124 18.35 -6.25 16.66
CA SER A 124 19.56 -6.89 17.13
C SER A 124 19.61 -8.38 16.74
N THR A 125 20.83 -8.93 16.65
CA THR A 125 21.01 -10.38 16.40
C THR A 125 20.42 -11.24 17.51
N ALA A 126 20.38 -10.75 18.75
CA ALA A 126 19.78 -11.45 19.88
C ALA A 126 18.25 -11.53 19.78
N GLU A 127 17.59 -10.45 19.36
CA GLU A 127 16.12 -10.44 19.15
C GLU A 127 15.72 -11.33 17.98
N LYS A 128 16.46 -11.25 16.85
CA LYS A 128 16.24 -12.15 15.70
C LYS A 128 16.33 -13.62 16.11
N ARG A 129 17.28 -13.97 17.00
CA ARG A 129 17.40 -15.32 17.56
C ARG A 129 16.17 -15.72 18.37
N LYS A 130 15.72 -14.88 19.30
CA LYS A 130 14.51 -15.15 20.11
C LYS A 130 13.27 -15.41 19.25
N VAL A 131 13.09 -14.60 18.19
CA VAL A 131 11.98 -14.80 17.26
C VAL A 131 12.11 -16.16 16.56
N LEU A 132 13.28 -16.54 16.07
CA LEU A 132 13.48 -17.83 15.42
C LEU A 132 13.27 -19.02 16.37
N GLU A 133 13.70 -18.91 17.62
CA GLU A 133 13.44 -19.93 18.66
C GLU A 133 11.94 -20.16 18.85
N SER A 134 11.12 -19.09 18.81
CA SER A 134 9.66 -19.21 18.91
C SER A 134 9.01 -19.95 17.72
N LEU A 135 9.70 -20.02 16.58
CA LEU A 135 9.22 -20.67 15.36
C LEU A 135 9.58 -22.15 15.25
N VAL A 136 10.43 -22.65 16.16
CA VAL A 136 10.81 -24.06 16.20
C VAL A 136 9.59 -24.95 16.47
N GLY A 137 9.42 -25.98 15.65
CA GLY A 137 8.29 -26.90 15.70
C GLY A 137 6.94 -26.31 15.28
N LYS A 138 6.91 -25.06 14.78
CA LYS A 138 5.66 -24.40 14.40
C LYS A 138 5.33 -24.59 12.93
N SER A 139 4.05 -24.73 12.63
CA SER A 139 3.53 -24.66 11.26
C SER A 139 3.62 -23.23 10.72
N VAL A 140 3.49 -23.09 9.39
CA VAL A 140 3.47 -21.80 8.71
C VAL A 140 2.32 -20.89 9.19
N ARG A 141 1.18 -21.48 9.57
CA ARG A 141 0.02 -20.75 10.11
C ARG A 141 0.28 -20.25 11.53
N GLN A 142 0.87 -21.09 12.38
CA GLN A 142 1.25 -20.70 13.75
C GLN A 142 2.32 -19.60 13.71
N ALA A 143 3.28 -19.67 12.78
CA ALA A 143 4.25 -18.61 12.58
C ALA A 143 3.58 -17.27 12.21
N GLU A 144 2.54 -17.28 11.36
CA GLU A 144 1.80 -16.06 11.03
C GLU A 144 1.10 -15.43 12.23
N VAL A 145 0.54 -16.26 13.11
CA VAL A 145 -0.06 -15.77 14.37
C VAL A 145 1.02 -15.13 15.24
N ILE A 146 2.16 -15.79 15.44
CA ILE A 146 3.28 -15.24 16.21
C ILE A 146 3.75 -13.89 15.64
N PHE A 147 3.90 -13.77 14.32
CA PHE A 147 4.29 -12.49 13.72
C PHE A 147 3.23 -11.41 13.87
N ALA A 148 1.94 -11.76 13.79
CA ALA A 148 0.85 -10.82 14.01
C ALA A 148 0.81 -10.33 15.47
N ASP A 149 1.07 -11.21 16.44
CA ASP A 149 1.13 -10.85 17.86
C ASP A 149 2.35 -9.97 18.17
N LEU A 150 3.48 -10.23 17.51
CA LEU A 150 4.71 -9.43 17.65
C LEU A 150 4.62 -8.05 16.99
N ASN A 151 3.83 -7.89 15.93
CA ASN A 151 3.54 -6.59 15.35
C ASN A 151 2.04 -6.43 15.01
N PRO A 152 1.21 -6.10 16.01
CA PRO A 152 -0.23 -5.88 15.83
C PRO A 152 -0.57 -4.68 14.94
N GLU A 153 0.33 -3.68 14.86
CA GLU A 153 0.12 -2.45 14.09
C GLU A 153 0.55 -2.59 12.62
N SER A 154 1.15 -3.70 12.21
CA SER A 154 1.43 -4.03 10.80
C SER A 154 0.15 -4.37 10.02
N SER A 155 -0.83 -3.46 10.04
CA SER A 155 -1.89 -3.45 9.05
C SER A 155 -1.22 -3.46 7.67
N ARG A 156 -1.51 -4.49 6.89
CA ARG A 156 -0.90 -4.63 5.56
C ARG A 156 -1.28 -3.37 4.78
N PRO A 157 -0.32 -2.62 4.23
CA PRO A 157 -0.64 -1.38 3.53
C PRO A 157 -1.62 -1.69 2.40
N GLU A 158 -2.58 -0.80 2.20
CA GLU A 158 -3.54 -0.92 1.10
C GLU A 158 -2.78 -1.04 -0.22
N LYS A 159 -3.10 -2.07 -1.01
CA LYS A 159 -2.47 -2.28 -2.33
C LYS A 159 -3.48 -1.99 -3.41
N VAL A 160 -3.11 -1.09 -4.32
CA VAL A 160 -3.88 -0.78 -5.51
C VAL A 160 -3.10 -1.24 -6.73
N ARG A 161 -3.66 -2.17 -7.51
CA ARG A 161 -3.05 -2.70 -8.73
C ARG A 161 -4.00 -2.55 -9.90
N ILE A 162 -3.55 -1.85 -10.95
CA ILE A 162 -4.28 -1.78 -12.22
C ILE A 162 -4.18 -3.14 -12.91
N LEU A 163 -5.32 -3.75 -13.23
CA LEU A 163 -5.38 -5.02 -13.96
C LEU A 163 -5.46 -4.79 -15.47
N ASN A 164 -6.36 -3.89 -15.89
CA ASN A 164 -6.56 -3.48 -17.26
C ASN A 164 -7.16 -2.05 -17.30
N SER A 165 -7.58 -1.58 -18.48
CA SER A 165 -8.17 -0.25 -18.67
C SER A 165 -9.47 0.00 -17.89
N GLU A 166 -10.14 -1.05 -17.43
CA GLU A 166 -11.46 -0.98 -16.81
C GLU A 166 -11.49 -1.46 -15.36
N GLN A 167 -10.49 -2.22 -14.94
CA GLN A 167 -10.48 -2.91 -13.64
C GLN A 167 -9.23 -2.60 -12.83
N THR A 168 -9.46 -2.26 -11.57
CA THR A 168 -8.43 -2.04 -10.56
C THR A 168 -8.70 -2.96 -9.38
N GLN A 169 -7.68 -3.75 -9.00
CA GLN A 169 -7.71 -4.55 -7.80
C GLN A 169 -7.28 -3.70 -6.61
N VAL A 170 -8.15 -3.61 -5.61
CA VAL A 170 -7.88 -2.95 -4.33
C VAL A 170 -7.84 -4.01 -3.24
N THR A 171 -6.72 -4.10 -2.51
CA THR A 171 -6.57 -4.96 -1.33
C THR A 171 -6.56 -4.09 -0.08
N VAL A 172 -7.55 -4.29 0.78
CA VAL A 172 -7.75 -3.55 2.03
C VAL A 172 -7.94 -4.52 3.18
N THR A 173 -7.59 -4.09 4.39
CA THR A 173 -7.89 -4.80 5.64
C THR A 173 -9.02 -4.07 6.33
N LEU A 174 -10.11 -4.78 6.64
CA LEU A 174 -11.29 -4.22 7.30
C LEU A 174 -11.29 -4.65 8.76
N ASP A 175 -11.51 -3.70 9.67
CA ASP A 175 -11.67 -4.00 11.09
C ASP A 175 -13.05 -4.66 11.36
N ALA A 176 -13.20 -5.23 12.56
CA ALA A 176 -14.42 -5.93 12.94
C ALA A 176 -15.67 -5.03 12.92
N LYS A 177 -15.50 -3.75 13.30
CA LYS A 177 -16.58 -2.76 13.31
C LYS A 177 -17.08 -2.48 11.90
N LEU A 178 -16.17 -2.30 10.95
CA LEU A 178 -16.49 -2.06 9.55
C LEU A 178 -17.13 -3.28 8.90
N ILE A 179 -16.66 -4.50 9.22
CA ILE A 179 -17.33 -5.74 8.77
C ILE A 179 -18.78 -5.80 9.26
N GLN A 180 -19.04 -5.47 10.53
CA GLN A 180 -20.39 -5.43 11.08
C GLN A 180 -21.28 -4.41 10.35
N GLN A 181 -20.74 -3.20 10.09
CA GLN A 181 -21.47 -2.18 9.32
C GLN A 181 -21.80 -2.64 7.89
N LEU A 182 -20.87 -3.32 7.22
CA LEU A 182 -21.10 -3.87 5.87
C LEU A 182 -22.17 -4.97 5.87
N GLN A 183 -22.24 -5.78 6.92
CA GLN A 183 -23.29 -6.78 7.10
C GLN A 183 -24.66 -6.13 7.30
N GLU A 184 -24.76 -5.14 8.19
CA GLU A 184 -26.01 -4.39 8.42
C GLU A 184 -26.51 -3.73 7.12
N ILE A 185 -25.61 -3.13 6.34
CA ILE A 185 -25.98 -2.55 5.04
C ILE A 185 -26.51 -3.63 4.09
N ARG A 186 -25.87 -4.82 4.04
CA ARG A 186 -26.35 -5.95 3.21
C ARG A 186 -27.77 -6.37 3.60
N GLU A 187 -28.05 -6.48 4.89
CA GLU A 187 -29.37 -6.85 5.40
C GLU A 187 -30.42 -5.82 4.97
N LEU A 188 -30.11 -4.51 5.11
CA LEU A 188 -31.01 -3.41 4.73
C LEU A 188 -31.34 -3.38 3.23
N ILE A 189 -30.42 -3.80 2.37
CA ILE A 189 -30.61 -3.78 0.90
C ILE A 189 -30.97 -5.16 0.32
N SER A 190 -31.08 -6.19 1.17
CA SER A 190 -31.27 -7.59 0.77
C SER A 190 -32.49 -7.81 -0.12
N HIS A 191 -33.60 -7.10 0.14
CA HIS A 191 -34.82 -7.17 -0.68
C HIS A 191 -34.62 -6.66 -2.12
N ARG A 192 -33.68 -5.73 -2.31
CA ARG A 192 -33.38 -5.16 -3.63
C ARG A 192 -32.26 -5.92 -4.34
N HIS A 193 -31.39 -6.58 -3.58
CA HIS A 193 -30.22 -7.29 -4.10
C HIS A 193 -29.89 -8.57 -3.28
N PRO A 194 -30.52 -9.73 -3.58
CA PRO A 194 -30.48 -10.92 -2.72
C PRO A 194 -29.13 -11.67 -2.62
N SER A 195 -28.06 -11.22 -3.28
CA SER A 195 -26.74 -11.89 -3.24
C SER A 195 -25.61 -10.99 -3.76
N LEU A 196 -25.19 -10.01 -2.95
CA LEU A 196 -24.13 -9.07 -3.34
C LEU A 196 -22.74 -9.54 -2.88
N GLY A 197 -21.84 -9.68 -3.85
CA GLY A 197 -20.41 -9.64 -3.57
C GLY A 197 -19.99 -8.27 -3.01
N TYR A 198 -18.75 -8.19 -2.50
CA TYR A 198 -18.26 -6.95 -1.90
C TYR A 198 -18.10 -5.82 -2.92
N ALA A 199 -17.76 -6.14 -4.18
CA ALA A 199 -17.61 -5.14 -5.23
C ALA A 199 -18.96 -4.47 -5.55
N GLU A 200 -20.03 -5.26 -5.67
CA GLU A 200 -21.37 -4.73 -5.95
C GLU A 200 -21.92 -3.97 -4.75
N LEU A 201 -21.70 -4.44 -3.52
CA LEU A 201 -22.06 -3.73 -2.29
C LEU A 201 -21.39 -2.34 -2.24
N ILE A 202 -20.08 -2.27 -2.51
CA ILE A 202 -19.33 -1.00 -2.55
C ILE A 202 -19.88 -0.08 -3.64
N ALA A 203 -20.26 -0.60 -4.81
CA ALA A 203 -20.85 0.21 -5.89
C ALA A 203 -22.16 0.87 -5.45
N VAL A 204 -23.07 0.12 -4.81
CA VAL A 204 -24.33 0.65 -4.27
C VAL A 204 -24.05 1.73 -3.20
N MET A 205 -23.15 1.44 -2.27
CA MET A 205 -22.76 2.41 -1.23
C MET A 205 -22.15 3.69 -1.83
N ALA A 206 -21.33 3.57 -2.88
CA ALA A 206 -20.71 4.69 -3.56
C ALA A 206 -21.76 5.57 -4.26
N GLU A 207 -22.75 4.98 -4.93
CA GLU A 207 -23.84 5.73 -5.57
C GLU A 207 -24.69 6.49 -4.56
N MET A 208 -25.08 5.83 -3.46
CA MET A 208 -25.83 6.44 -2.36
C MET A 208 -25.03 7.58 -1.72
N SER A 209 -23.74 7.36 -1.47
CA SER A 209 -22.85 8.35 -0.87
C SER A 209 -22.60 9.54 -1.79
N LEU A 210 -22.36 9.30 -3.09
CA LEU A 210 -22.20 10.36 -4.08
C LEU A 210 -23.44 11.23 -4.18
N THR A 211 -24.63 10.62 -4.16
CA THR A 211 -25.90 11.35 -4.18
C THR A 211 -26.05 12.23 -2.94
N LYS A 212 -25.80 11.67 -1.75
CA LYS A 212 -25.86 12.40 -0.48
C LYS A 212 -24.83 13.54 -0.43
N LEU A 213 -23.59 13.30 -0.84
CA LEU A 213 -22.52 14.31 -0.85
C LEU A 213 -22.77 15.42 -1.88
N LYS A 214 -23.26 15.08 -3.08
CA LYS A 214 -23.69 16.08 -4.08
C LYS A 214 -24.84 16.93 -3.55
N TYR A 215 -25.84 16.30 -2.94
CA TYR A 215 -26.98 16.99 -2.33
C TYR A 215 -26.55 17.89 -1.18
N SER A 216 -25.76 17.41 -0.22
CA SER A 216 -25.26 18.21 0.91
C SER A 216 -24.44 19.42 0.43
N ARG A 217 -23.65 19.28 -0.63
CA ARG A 217 -22.92 20.39 -1.26
C ARG A 217 -23.87 21.43 -1.87
N CYS A 218 -24.93 21.00 -2.55
CA CYS A 218 -25.97 21.89 -3.07
C CYS A 218 -26.84 22.53 -1.96
N ALA A 219 -27.14 21.79 -0.89
CA ALA A 219 -27.93 22.25 0.24
C ALA A 219 -27.19 23.30 1.08
N GLN A 220 -25.89 23.11 1.33
CA GLN A 220 -25.03 24.14 1.94
C GLN A 220 -24.97 25.42 1.07
N LEU A 221 -25.17 25.31 -0.24
CA LEU A 221 -25.28 26.46 -1.14
C LEU A 221 -26.69 27.08 -1.11
N SER A 222 -27.76 26.36 -0.78
CA SER A 222 -29.16 26.87 -0.83
C SER A 222 -29.70 27.39 0.51
N THR A 223 -29.34 26.78 1.65
CA THR A 223 -29.92 27.10 2.97
C THR A 223 -29.50 28.46 3.54
N LYS A 224 -28.49 29.13 2.97
CA LYS A 224 -28.15 30.52 3.33
C LYS A 224 -29.01 31.60 2.63
N THR A 225 -30.13 31.22 2.02
CA THR A 225 -31.00 32.12 1.24
C THR A 225 -32.42 32.31 1.82
N ARG A 226 -32.74 31.75 3.00
CA ARG A 226 -34.05 32.00 3.65
C ARG A 226 -33.89 32.75 4.97
N SER A 227 -33.52 34.03 4.88
CA SER A 227 -33.81 35.05 5.91
C SER A 227 -33.66 36.45 5.30
N ALA A 228 -34.60 36.87 4.45
CA ALA A 228 -34.75 38.26 4.04
C ALA A 228 -36.18 38.54 3.56
N THR A 229 -37.16 38.33 4.44
CA THR A 229 -38.40 39.12 4.43
C THR A 229 -38.26 40.17 5.52
N GLY A 230 -37.97 41.39 5.09
CA GLY A 230 -37.75 42.54 5.95
C GLY A 230 -37.30 43.72 5.10
N ALA A 231 -38.28 44.49 4.63
CA ALA A 231 -38.07 45.75 3.95
C ALA A 231 -37.28 46.71 4.85
N GLY A 232 -36.29 47.41 4.30
CA GLY A 232 -35.65 48.54 4.98
C GLY A 232 -34.18 48.76 4.63
N GLY A 233 -33.93 49.78 3.82
CA GLY A 233 -32.69 50.56 3.86
C GLY A 233 -31.49 50.01 3.08
N ALA A 234 -31.22 50.60 1.92
CA ALA A 234 -29.94 50.50 1.25
C ALA A 234 -28.84 51.12 2.13
N LYS A 235 -28.13 50.30 2.91
CA LYS A 235 -26.85 50.68 3.52
C LYS A 235 -25.71 50.09 2.69
N GLN A 236 -24.89 50.96 2.12
CA GLN A 236 -23.65 50.60 1.44
C GLN A 236 -22.77 49.78 2.40
N LYS A 237 -22.30 48.60 1.96
CA LYS A 237 -21.46 47.71 2.76
C LYS A 237 -20.02 48.25 2.82
N PRO A 238 -19.34 48.15 3.98
CA PRO A 238 -18.00 48.68 4.15
C PRO A 238 -17.01 47.97 3.22
N VAL A 239 -16.31 48.78 2.43
CA VAL A 239 -15.14 48.37 1.63
C VAL A 239 -14.01 48.07 2.63
N GLY A 240 -13.50 46.83 2.68
CA GLY A 240 -12.31 46.52 3.48
C GLY A 240 -12.17 45.12 4.12
N LYS A 241 -13.12 44.19 3.98
CA LYS A 241 -12.99 42.83 4.54
C LYS A 241 -12.62 41.79 3.46
N ARG A 242 -11.60 40.95 3.74
CA ARG A 242 -11.18 39.80 2.89
C ARG A 242 -12.29 38.75 2.69
N PHE A 243 -13.32 38.77 3.54
CA PHE A 243 -14.44 37.83 3.51
C PHE A 243 -15.26 37.94 2.21
N VAL A 244 -15.27 36.86 1.42
CA VAL A 244 -16.08 36.75 0.19
C VAL A 244 -17.51 36.31 0.54
N PRO A 245 -18.55 37.14 0.26
CA PRO A 245 -19.93 36.79 0.57
C PRO A 245 -20.40 35.51 -0.11
N ALA A 246 -21.29 34.74 0.54
CA ALA A 246 -21.77 33.45 0.04
C ALA A 246 -22.40 33.52 -1.37
N ALA A 247 -23.16 34.58 -1.67
CA ALA A 247 -23.73 34.78 -3.00
C ALA A 247 -22.64 34.87 -4.08
N LEU A 248 -21.56 35.61 -3.81
CA LEU A 248 -20.43 35.75 -4.72
C LEU A 248 -19.62 34.45 -4.82
N ARG A 249 -19.45 33.71 -3.71
CA ARG A 249 -18.85 32.37 -3.74
C ARG A 249 -19.61 31.44 -4.69
N ARG A 250 -20.94 31.42 -4.64
CA ARG A 250 -21.77 30.60 -5.54
C ARG A 250 -21.56 30.93 -7.01
N GLN A 251 -21.53 32.22 -7.34
CA GLN A 251 -21.28 32.67 -8.71
C GLN A 251 -19.91 32.23 -9.23
N VAL A 252 -18.86 32.34 -8.41
CA VAL A 252 -17.52 31.86 -8.76
C VAL A 252 -17.52 30.34 -9.02
N TRP A 253 -18.19 29.57 -8.16
CA TRP A 253 -18.32 28.12 -8.33
C TRP A 253 -19.08 27.71 -9.59
N GLN A 254 -20.16 28.41 -9.92
CA GLN A 254 -20.96 28.18 -11.13
C GLN A 254 -20.15 28.53 -12.39
N LYS A 255 -19.52 29.70 -12.42
CA LYS A 255 -18.65 30.15 -13.53
C LYS A 255 -17.49 29.17 -13.78
N ALA A 256 -16.94 28.57 -12.72
CA ALA A 256 -15.84 27.62 -12.81
C ALA A 256 -16.28 26.17 -13.06
N HIS A 257 -17.59 25.87 -13.10
CA HIS A 257 -18.15 24.50 -13.18
C HIS A 257 -17.53 23.50 -12.18
N GLY A 258 -17.14 23.99 -11.00
CA GLY A 258 -16.44 23.22 -9.98
C GLY A 258 -15.12 22.61 -10.46
N ARG A 259 -14.34 23.34 -11.26
CA ARG A 259 -13.02 22.96 -11.76
C ARG A 259 -12.01 24.07 -11.49
N CYS A 260 -10.73 23.70 -11.35
CA CYS A 260 -9.63 24.65 -11.28
C CYS A 260 -9.51 25.43 -12.60
N CYS A 261 -9.52 26.76 -12.50
CA CYS A 261 -9.44 27.70 -13.62
C CYS A 261 -8.00 28.12 -13.99
N TYR A 262 -6.98 27.54 -13.36
CA TYR A 262 -5.59 27.88 -13.69
C TYR A 262 -5.29 27.56 -15.17
N VAL A 263 -4.67 28.52 -15.84
CA VAL A 263 -4.19 28.41 -17.22
C VAL A 263 -2.69 28.65 -17.23
N ASP A 264 -1.94 27.73 -17.83
CA ASP A 264 -0.52 27.94 -18.09
C ASP A 264 -0.34 28.93 -19.26
N LEU A 265 0.41 30.01 -19.05
CA LEU A 265 0.58 31.06 -20.04
C LEU A 265 1.47 30.65 -21.22
N LYS A 266 2.30 29.61 -21.06
CA LYS A 266 3.19 29.13 -22.13
C LYS A 266 2.48 28.13 -23.04
N SER A 267 1.83 27.12 -22.46
CA SER A 267 1.15 26.05 -23.21
C SER A 267 -0.34 26.29 -23.46
N GLY A 268 -0.96 27.24 -22.78
CA GLY A 268 -2.42 27.46 -22.81
C GLY A 268 -3.23 26.38 -22.09
N ARG A 269 -2.57 25.40 -21.45
CA ARG A 269 -3.25 24.26 -20.81
C ARG A 269 -4.01 24.70 -19.57
N VAL A 270 -5.26 24.24 -19.44
CA VAL A 270 -6.11 24.44 -18.27
C VAL A 270 -5.99 23.26 -17.31
N CYS A 271 -5.84 23.51 -16.00
CA CYS A 271 -5.70 22.46 -14.99
C CYS A 271 -6.94 21.56 -14.88
N GLY A 272 -8.14 22.14 -14.73
CA GLY A 272 -9.40 21.39 -14.70
C GLY A 272 -9.64 20.47 -13.50
N SER A 273 -8.70 20.37 -12.55
CA SER A 273 -8.84 19.53 -11.33
C SER A 273 -10.11 19.85 -10.56
N ARG A 274 -10.73 18.84 -9.94
CA ARG A 274 -11.89 18.97 -9.05
C ARG A 274 -11.55 18.81 -7.56
N PHE A 275 -10.28 18.56 -7.25
CA PHE A 275 -9.80 18.20 -5.92
C PHE A 275 -9.36 19.44 -5.14
N GLN A 276 -9.72 19.52 -3.85
CA GLN A 276 -9.37 20.59 -2.91
C GLN A 276 -9.43 22.01 -3.51
N LEU A 277 -10.61 22.38 -4.03
CA LEU A 277 -10.83 23.68 -4.67
C LEU A 277 -11.02 24.80 -3.64
N GLN A 278 -10.39 25.94 -3.91
CA GLN A 278 -10.35 27.15 -3.10
C GLN A 278 -10.72 28.35 -3.96
N ILE A 279 -11.45 29.31 -3.38
CA ILE A 279 -11.74 30.59 -4.05
C ILE A 279 -10.57 31.52 -3.78
N GLU A 280 -9.95 32.02 -4.84
CA GLU A 280 -8.78 32.87 -4.77
C GLU A 280 -8.98 34.18 -5.54
N HIS A 281 -8.24 35.22 -5.17
CA HIS A 281 -8.21 36.48 -5.89
C HIS A 281 -7.13 36.47 -6.98
N ARG A 282 -7.47 36.86 -8.22
CA ARG A 282 -6.53 37.08 -9.33
C ARG A 282 -5.47 38.11 -8.95
N ILE A 283 -5.93 39.25 -8.45
CA ILE A 283 -5.13 40.26 -7.76
C ILE A 283 -5.34 40.02 -6.26
N PRO A 284 -4.34 39.51 -5.53
CA PRO A 284 -4.51 39.21 -4.11
C PRO A 284 -5.00 40.41 -3.30
N PHE A 285 -5.81 40.13 -2.27
CA PHE A 285 -6.34 41.16 -1.39
C PHE A 285 -5.25 42.06 -0.79
N ALA A 286 -4.10 41.48 -0.41
CA ALA A 286 -2.95 42.22 0.12
C ALA A 286 -2.32 43.22 -0.89
N LYS A 287 -2.62 43.10 -2.19
CA LYS A 287 -2.22 44.03 -3.24
C LYS A 287 -3.39 44.91 -3.73
N GLY A 288 -4.42 45.09 -2.91
CA GLY A 288 -5.59 45.92 -3.23
C GLY A 288 -6.70 45.22 -4.01
N GLY A 289 -6.63 43.89 -4.15
CA GLY A 289 -7.65 43.08 -4.81
C GLY A 289 -9.04 43.20 -4.20
N ARG A 290 -10.06 43.45 -5.04
CA ARG A 290 -11.46 43.57 -4.62
C ARG A 290 -12.21 42.24 -4.67
N ASN A 291 -13.27 42.11 -3.88
CA ASN A 291 -14.19 40.97 -3.90
C ASN A 291 -15.26 41.14 -4.99
N ASN A 292 -14.89 40.96 -6.25
CA ASN A 292 -15.83 40.97 -7.38
C ASN A 292 -15.64 39.71 -8.25
N ILE A 293 -16.62 39.43 -9.12
CA ILE A 293 -16.65 38.17 -9.90
C ILE A 293 -15.54 38.07 -10.96
N GLU A 294 -14.96 39.21 -11.34
CA GLU A 294 -13.86 39.29 -12.31
C GLU A 294 -12.53 38.95 -11.64
N ASN A 295 -12.33 39.45 -10.42
CA ASN A 295 -11.12 39.24 -9.63
C ASN A 295 -11.14 37.94 -8.82
N LEU A 296 -12.26 37.21 -8.75
CA LEU A 296 -12.33 35.93 -8.04
C LEU A 296 -12.36 34.76 -9.01
N GLU A 297 -11.65 33.70 -8.67
CA GLU A 297 -11.67 32.44 -9.42
C GLU A 297 -11.52 31.22 -8.50
N LEU A 298 -11.66 30.02 -9.09
CA LEU A 298 -11.56 28.76 -8.37
C LEU A 298 -10.26 28.05 -8.75
N LEU A 299 -9.38 27.78 -7.79
CA LEU A 299 -8.11 27.07 -7.99
C LEU A 299 -8.05 25.82 -7.11
N CYS A 300 -7.31 24.79 -7.50
CA CYS A 300 -6.97 23.72 -6.55
C CYS A 300 -5.88 24.22 -5.58
N SER A 301 -5.78 23.59 -4.40
CA SER A 301 -4.80 23.94 -3.36
C SER A 301 -3.37 24.12 -3.92
N ALA A 302 -2.92 23.23 -4.79
CA ALA A 302 -1.59 23.31 -5.42
C ALA A 302 -1.42 24.56 -6.30
N HIS A 303 -2.39 24.90 -7.15
CA HIS A 303 -2.32 26.09 -8.00
C HIS A 303 -2.52 27.38 -7.21
N ASN A 304 -3.29 27.34 -6.11
CA ASN A 304 -3.35 28.47 -5.19
C ASN A 304 -1.99 28.74 -4.56
N HIS A 305 -1.33 27.69 -4.06
CA HIS A 305 0.01 27.80 -3.48
C HIS A 305 1.03 28.32 -4.49
N LEU A 306 1.06 27.77 -5.71
CA LEU A 306 1.94 28.25 -6.78
C LEU A 306 1.76 29.76 -7.04
N ARG A 307 0.52 30.23 -7.09
CA ARG A 307 0.24 31.65 -7.30
C ARG A 307 0.71 32.50 -6.12
N ALA A 308 0.52 32.03 -4.90
CA ALA A 308 0.99 32.73 -3.71
C ALA A 308 2.53 32.88 -3.74
N VAL A 309 3.26 31.84 -4.13
CA VAL A 309 4.72 31.88 -4.33
C VAL A 309 5.11 32.87 -5.42
N GLN A 310 4.44 32.86 -6.58
CA GLN A 310 4.72 33.80 -7.67
C GLN A 310 4.49 35.27 -7.28
N VAL A 311 3.48 35.54 -6.45
CA VAL A 311 3.07 36.91 -6.12
C VAL A 311 3.80 37.48 -4.90
N PHE A 312 4.14 36.64 -3.92
CA PHE A 312 4.71 37.06 -2.63
C PHE A 312 6.13 36.55 -2.36
N GLY A 313 6.65 35.63 -3.18
CA GLY A 313 7.96 35.01 -3.03
C GLY A 313 7.94 33.76 -2.13
N GLU A 314 8.84 32.83 -2.40
CA GLU A 314 8.94 31.54 -1.73
C GLU A 314 9.22 31.66 -0.22
N GLN A 315 10.14 32.56 0.15
CA GLN A 315 10.53 32.80 1.55
C GLN A 315 9.35 33.26 2.43
N LYS A 316 8.49 34.14 1.93
CA LYS A 316 7.28 34.58 2.66
C LYS A 316 6.24 33.47 2.81
N MET A 317 6.18 32.53 1.86
CA MET A 317 5.22 31.41 1.92
C MET A 317 5.68 30.31 2.87
N VAL A 318 6.98 29.98 2.89
CA VAL A 318 7.56 29.03 3.85
C VAL A 318 7.36 29.49 5.30
N MET A 319 7.57 30.78 5.61
CA MET A 319 7.35 31.35 6.95
C MET A 319 5.88 31.37 7.38
N SER A 320 4.93 31.42 6.43
CA SER A 320 3.50 31.40 6.73
C SER A 320 2.93 30.00 7.00
N ILE A 321 3.59 28.95 6.49
CA ILE A 321 3.20 27.54 6.69
C ILE A 321 3.72 27.02 8.03
N SER A 322 4.89 27.50 8.48
CA SER A 322 5.53 27.09 9.73
C SER A 322 4.96 27.77 10.99
N GLY A 323 4.15 28.81 10.85
CA GLY A 323 3.44 29.48 11.96
C GLY A 323 2.01 28.98 12.22
N ALA A 324 1.60 27.86 11.60
CA ALA A 324 0.26 27.28 11.70
C ALA A 324 0.25 25.84 12.25
N GLN A 325 1.29 25.46 13.01
CA GLN A 325 1.30 24.25 13.86
C GLN A 325 1.05 24.64 15.31
#